data_AF-A0A090SZ00-F1
#
_entry.id   AF-A0A090SZ00-F1
#
_cell.length_a   1.000
_cell.length_b   1.000
_cell.length_c   1.000
_cell.angle_alpha   90.00
_cell.angle_beta   90.00
_cell.angle_gamma   90.00
#
_symmetry.space_group_name_H-M   'P 1'
#
loop_
_entity.id
_entity.type
_entity.pdbx_description
1 polymer ?
#
loop_
_entity_poly.entity_id
_entity_poly.type
_entity_poly.pdbx_seq_one_letter_code
_entity_poly.pdbx_strand_id
1 'polypeptide(L)' 'MINGFVEPSLAAAKAEQGYQFERMGYFCADSKDSTAESLVFNRTVGLRDTWAKIEGK' A
#
# COMPACT_ATOMS: atom_id res chain seq x y z
N MET A 1 -1.84 -10.29 -9.15
CA MET A 1 -2.52 -9.75 -7.95
C MET A 1 -2.06 -10.55 -6.75
N ILE A 2 -1.76 -9.87 -5.64
CA ILE A 2 -1.40 -10.51 -4.37
C ILE A 2 -2.58 -10.24 -3.43
N ASN A 3 -3.11 -11.29 -2.80
CA ASN A 3 -4.19 -11.17 -1.83
C ASN A 3 -3.59 -11.19 -0.41
N GLY A 4 -4.18 -10.43 0.50
CA GLY A 4 -3.72 -10.32 1.87
C GLY A 4 -4.79 -9.79 2.80
N PHE A 5 -4.43 -9.60 4.05
CA PHE A 5 -5.30 -9.03 5.07
C PHE A 5 -4.79 -7.65 5.47
N VAL A 6 -5.74 -6.79 5.85
CA VAL A 6 -5.52 -5.42 6.28
C VAL A 6 -6.36 -5.16 7.51
N GLU A 7 -5.98 -4.18 8.32
CA GLU A 7 -6.73 -3.80 9.50
C GLU A 7 -8.14 -3.26 9.17
N PRO A 8 -9.12 -3.41 10.07
CA PRO A 8 -10.50 -2.94 9.84
C PRO A 8 -10.64 -1.43 9.62
N SER A 9 -9.68 -0.62 10.10
CA SER A 9 -9.72 0.84 9.95
C SER A 9 -9.71 1.29 8.48
N LEU A 10 -9.18 0.46 7.59
CA LEU A 10 -9.08 0.72 6.16
C LEU A 10 -10.35 0.32 5.38
N ALA A 11 -11.39 -0.16 6.04
CA ALA A 11 -12.70 -0.44 5.41
C ALA A 11 -13.32 0.81 4.76
N ALA A 12 -13.03 2.00 5.29
CA ALA A 12 -13.47 3.28 4.75
C ALA A 12 -12.34 4.08 4.08
N ALA A 13 -11.29 3.39 3.59
CA ALA A 13 -10.17 4.03 2.91
C ALA A 13 -10.68 4.84 1.70
N LYS A 14 -10.24 6.10 1.60
CA LYS A 14 -10.63 6.97 0.50
C LYS A 14 -9.70 6.72 -0.70
N ALA A 15 -10.30 6.66 -1.88
CA ALA A 15 -9.54 6.62 -3.13
C ALA A 15 -8.54 7.78 -3.18
N GLU A 16 -7.36 7.52 -3.71
CA GLU A 16 -6.26 8.50 -3.88
C GLU A 16 -5.69 9.10 -2.59
N GLN A 17 -6.22 8.75 -1.41
CA GLN A 17 -5.59 9.08 -0.13
C GLN A 17 -4.41 8.15 0.14
N GLY A 18 -3.28 8.73 0.58
CA GLY A 18 -2.08 7.98 0.91
C GLY A 18 -2.13 7.36 2.31
N TYR A 19 -1.82 6.07 2.39
CA TYR A 19 -1.70 5.27 3.60
C TYR A 19 -0.33 4.61 3.65
N GLN A 20 0.31 4.56 4.82
CA GLN A 20 1.54 3.80 5.00
C GLN A 20 1.19 2.42 5.55
N PHE A 21 1.54 1.38 4.80
CA PHE A 21 1.52 0.02 5.34
C PHE A 21 2.88 -0.21 6.00
N GLU A 22 2.87 -0.42 7.31
CA GLU A 22 4.08 -0.45 8.11
C GLU A 22 5.10 -1.43 7.55
N ARG A 23 6.35 -0.96 7.42
CA ARG A 23 7.49 -1.71 6.87
C ARG A 23 7.36 -2.16 5.40
N MET A 24 6.26 -1.85 4.72
CA MET A 24 6.00 -2.26 3.34
C MET A 24 6.12 -1.12 2.33
N GLY A 25 5.54 0.04 2.63
CA GLY A 25 5.51 1.18 1.71
C GLY A 25 4.29 2.06 1.88
N TYR A 26 4.12 2.97 0.94
CA TYR A 26 2.93 3.81 0.83
C TYR A 26 2.00 3.28 -0.27
N PHE A 27 0.72 3.31 0.02
CA PHE A 27 -0.36 2.76 -0.78
C PHE A 27 -1.53 3.74 -0.85
N CYS A 28 -2.38 3.61 -1.87
CA CYS A 28 -3.68 4.26 -1.95
C CYS A 28 -4.74 3.28 -2.44
N ALA A 29 -5.99 3.49 -2.02
CA ALA A 29 -7.10 2.72 -2.56
C ALA A 29 -7.29 3.07 -4.04
N ASP A 30 -7.44 2.05 -4.89
CA ASP A 30 -7.66 2.22 -6.32
C ASP A 30 -9.04 2.85 -6.57
N SER A 31 -9.12 3.84 -7.45
CA SER A 31 -10.34 4.59 -7.72
C SER A 31 -11.35 3.87 -8.63
N LYS A 32 -10.93 2.79 -9.28
CA LYS A 32 -11.74 2.02 -10.25
C LYS A 32 -12.07 0.64 -9.73
N ASP A 33 -11.10 -0.04 -9.14
CA ASP A 33 -11.19 -1.46 -8.80
C ASP A 33 -11.53 -1.70 -7.31
N SER A 34 -11.31 -0.70 -6.43
CA SER A 34 -11.62 -0.85 -5.01
C SER A 34 -13.11 -0.64 -4.73
N THR A 35 -13.72 -1.60 -4.04
CA THR A 35 -15.13 -1.54 -3.61
C THR A 35 -15.26 -1.79 -2.10
N ALA A 36 -16.47 -1.60 -1.56
CA ALA A 36 -16.73 -1.86 -0.13
C ALA A 36 -16.61 -3.36 0.24
N GLU A 37 -16.77 -4.26 -0.73
CA GLU A 37 -16.68 -5.72 -0.53
C GLU A 37 -15.27 -6.25 -0.82
N SER A 38 -14.49 -5.54 -1.63
CA SER A 38 -13.14 -5.93 -2.06
C SER A 38 -12.25 -4.70 -2.17
N LEU A 39 -11.40 -4.50 -1.16
CA LEU A 39 -10.44 -3.41 -1.15
C LEU A 39 -9.26 -3.72 -2.08
N VAL A 40 -8.97 -2.79 -2.98
CA VAL A 40 -7.81 -2.87 -3.90
C VAL A 40 -6.89 -1.70 -3.62
N PHE A 41 -5.62 -1.99 -3.32
CA PHE A 41 -4.62 -0.98 -3.03
C PHE A 41 -3.48 -1.01 -4.04
N ASN A 42 -3.16 0.16 -4.58
CA ASN A 42 -1.98 0.36 -5.40
C ASN A 42 -0.80 0.76 -4.52
N ARG A 43 0.35 0.11 -4.72
CA ARG A 43 1.60 0.53 -4.07
C ARG A 43 2.16 1.76 -4.78
N THR A 44 2.07 2.92 -4.14
CA THR A 44 2.57 4.20 -4.67
C THR A 44 4.10 4.22 -4.69
N VAL A 45 4.74 3.89 -3.57
CA VAL A 45 6.20 3.84 -3.45
C VAL A 45 6.62 2.92 -2.31
N GLY A 46 7.76 2.24 -2.47
CA GLY A 46 8.38 1.45 -1.40
C GLY A 46 8.99 2.34 -0.31
N LEU A 47 9.31 1.75 0.84
CA LEU A 47 10.10 2.47 1.85
C LEU A 47 11.53 2.67 1.38
N ARG A 48 12.19 3.68 1.95
CA ARG A 48 13.61 3.90 1.73
C ARG A 48 14.41 2.74 2.29
N ASP A 49 15.00 1.97 1.40
CA ASP A 49 15.97 0.95 1.79
C ASP A 49 17.37 1.59 1.90
N THR A 50 17.95 1.55 3.09
CA THR A 50 19.28 2.15 3.36
C THR A 50 20.41 1.16 3.10
N TRP A 51 20.13 -0.14 3.06
CA TRP A 51 21.12 -1.21 2.98
C TRP A 51 21.48 -1.57 1.54
N ALA A 52 20.53 -1.46 0.60
CA ALA A 52 20.75 -1.64 -0.84
C ALA A 52 21.82 -0.70 -1.42
N LYS A 53 22.11 0.41 -0.72
CA LYS A 53 23.17 1.35 -1.12
C LYS A 53 24.58 0.89 -0.74
N ILE A 54 24.70 -0.08 0.17
CA ILE A 54 25.97 -0.60 0.68
C ILE A 54 26.48 -1.78 -0.19
N GLU A 55 25.58 -2.55 -0.80
CA GLU A 55 25.93 -3.67 -1.70
C GLU A 55 26.42 -3.23 -3.10
N GLY A 56 26.36 -1.93 -3.41
CA GLY A 56 26.78 -1.37 -4.69
C GLY A 56 28.23 -0.87 -4.77
N LYS A 57 29.15 -1.35 -3.92
CA LYS A 57 30.56 -0.94 -3.94
C LYS A 57 31.52 -2.12 -3.93
#